data_AF-A0A947S2Z7-F1
#
_entry.id   AF-A0A947S2Z7-F1
#
_cell.length_a   1.000
_cell.length_b   1.000
_cell.length_c   1.000
_cell.angle_alpha   90.00
_cell.angle_beta   90.00
_cell.angle_gamma   90.00
#
_symmetry.space_group_name_H-M   'P 1'
#
loop_
_entity.id
_entity.type
_entity.pdbx_description
1 polymer ?
#
loop_
_entity_poly.entity_id
_entity_poly.type
_entity_poly.pdbx_seq_one_letter_code
_entity_poly.pdbx_strand_id
1 'polypeptide(L)' 'MINGKVLFGIIVLIVGIWILFSMDNPTARYLGGGIVTVVGLAMLINGFLKKPQPPQNQQGGQQ' A
#
# COMPACT_ATOMS: atom_id res chain seq x y z
N MET A 1 7.18 7.87 12.70
CA MET A 1 5.71 7.84 12.56
C MET A 1 5.36 6.86 11.46
N ILE A 2 4.68 5.75 11.76
CA ILE A 2 4.21 4.84 10.70
C ILE A 2 3.12 5.58 9.93
N ASN A 3 3.39 5.93 8.68
CA ASN A 3 2.41 6.57 7.82
C ASN A 3 1.19 5.65 7.68
N GLY A 4 -0.03 6.17 7.82
CA GLY A 4 -1.26 5.35 7.71
C GLY A 4 -1.35 4.56 6.38
N LYS A 5 -0.70 5.06 5.32
CA LYS A 5 -0.56 4.36 4.04
C LYS A 5 0.28 3.08 4.14
N VAL A 6 1.33 3.08 4.95
CA VAL A 6 2.18 1.91 5.19
C VAL A 6 1.42 0.87 6.00
N LEU A 7 0.71 1.28 7.05
CA LEU A 7 -0.12 0.37 7.85
C LEU A 7 -1.22 -0.29 7.00
N PHE A 8 -1.90 0.50 6.17
CA PHE A 8 -2.88 -0.02 5.23
C PHE A 8 -2.27 -1.02 4.23
N GLY A 9 -1.10 -0.72 3.66
CA GLY A 9 -0.39 -1.63 2.75
C GLY A 9 -0.03 -2.97 3.40
N ILE A 10 0.35 -2.97 4.69
CA ILE A 10 0.63 -4.20 5.44
C ILE A 10 -0.63 -5.05 5.60
N ILE A 11 -1.75 -4.43 5.98
CA ILE A 11 -3.03 -5.14 6.15
C ILE A 11 -3.48 -5.77 4.83
N VAL A 12 -3.41 -5.01 3.73
CA VAL A 12 -3.78 -5.50 2.39
C VAL A 12 -2.88 -6.68 1.97
N LEU A 13 -1.59 -6.64 2.29
CA LEU A 13 -0.68 -7.76 2.01
C LEU A 13 -1.05 -9.03 2.77
N ILE A 14 -1.37 -8.92 4.05
CA ILE A 14 -1.78 -10.07 4.87
C ILE A 14 -3.05 -10.70 4.30
N VAL A 15 -4.04 -9.88 3.91
CA VAL A 15 -5.28 -10.37 3.28
C VAL A 15 -5.00 -11.01 1.92
N GLY A 16 -4.14 -10.42 1.09
CA GLY A 16 -3.75 -10.98 -0.20
C GLY A 16 -3.09 -12.36 -0.06
N ILE A 17 -2.18 -12.51 0.89
CA ILE A 17 -1.53 -13.79 1.22
C ILE A 17 -2.57 -14.79 1.75
N TRP A 18 -3.48 -14.36 2.63
CA TRP A 18 -4.51 -15.25 3.14
C TRP A 18 -5.42 -15.78 2.03
N ILE A 19 -5.83 -14.94 1.08
CA ILE A 19 -6.59 -15.38 -0.10
C ILE A 19 -5.77 -16.38 -0.95
N LEU A 20 -4.46 -16.16 -1.07
CA LEU A 20 -3.58 -17.09 -1.78
C LEU A 20 -3.56 -18.49 -1.13
N PHE A 21 -3.64 -18.58 0.19
CA PHE A 21 -3.63 -19.86 0.91
C PHE A 21 -5.02 -20.46 1.11
N SER A 22 -6.07 -19.65 1.14
CA SER A 22 -7.43 -20.09 1.48
C SER A 22 -8.28 -20.51 0.28
N MET A 23 -7.84 -20.24 -0.96
CA MET A 23 -8.57 -20.62 -2.17
C MET A 23 -7.97 -21.87 -2.83
N ASP A 24 -8.79 -22.92 -2.98
CA ASP A 24 -8.44 -24.14 -3.71
C ASP A 24 -8.44 -23.93 -5.24
N ASN A 25 -9.27 -23.01 -5.74
CA ASN A 25 -9.33 -22.72 -7.17
C ASN A 25 -8.11 -21.86 -7.59
N PRO A 26 -7.22 -22.37 -8.45
CA PRO A 26 -6.00 -21.67 -8.84
C PRO A 26 -6.29 -20.34 -9.55
N THR A 27 -7.33 -20.26 -10.37
CA THR A 27 -7.70 -19.04 -11.09
C THR A 27 -8.14 -17.94 -10.12
N ALA A 28 -8.99 -18.28 -9.15
CA ALA A 28 -9.45 -17.34 -8.13
C ALA A 28 -8.30 -16.90 -7.20
N ARG A 29 -7.39 -17.83 -6.89
CA ARG A 29 -6.17 -17.60 -6.12
C ARG A 29 -5.28 -16.54 -6.79
N TYR A 30 -4.98 -16.67 -8.08
CA TYR A 30 -4.15 -15.71 -8.80
C TYR A 30 -4.85 -14.37 -9.07
N LEU A 31 -6.13 -14.39 -9.46
CA LEU A 31 -6.89 -13.16 -9.74
C LEU A 31 -7.22 -12.38 -8.47
N GLY A 32 -7.65 -13.05 -7.41
CA GLY A 32 -7.94 -12.39 -6.13
C GLY A 32 -6.67 -12.12 -5.35
N GLY A 33 -6.03 -13.20 -4.87
CA GLY A 33 -4.87 -13.10 -3.99
C GLY A 33 -3.65 -12.48 -4.66
N GLY A 34 -3.38 -12.83 -5.92
CA GLY A 34 -2.24 -12.28 -6.67
C GLY A 34 -2.37 -10.77 -6.91
N ILE A 35 -3.51 -10.31 -7.46
CA ILE A 35 -3.74 -8.87 -7.71
C ILE A 35 -3.71 -8.07 -6.40
N VAL A 36 -4.40 -8.55 -5.36
CA VAL A 36 -4.42 -7.88 -4.05
C VAL A 36 -3.02 -7.78 -3.45
N THR A 37 -2.22 -8.84 -3.56
CA THR A 37 -0.83 -8.85 -3.07
C THR A 37 0.03 -7.83 -3.82
N VAL A 38 -0.06 -7.77 -5.15
CA VAL A 38 0.69 -6.80 -5.98
C VAL A 38 0.29 -5.36 -5.66
N VAL A 39 -1.00 -5.08 -5.52
CA VAL A 39 -1.50 -3.75 -5.14
C VAL A 39 -1.04 -3.35 -3.74
N GLY A 40 -1.12 -4.27 -2.77
CA GLY A 40 -0.62 -4.04 -1.41
C GLY A 40 0.87 -3.71 -1.39
N LEU A 41 1.68 -4.46 -2.16
CA LEU A 41 3.11 -4.22 -2.29
C LEU A 41 3.40 -2.85 -2.94
N ALA A 42 2.68 -2.48 -3.99
CA ALA A 42 2.83 -1.19 -4.66
C ALA A 42 2.48 -0.01 -3.76
N MET A 43 1.42 -0.12 -2.95
CA MET A 43 1.07 0.90 -1.95
C MET A 43 2.12 1.01 -0.85
N LEU A 44 2.68 -0.12 -0.42
CA LEU A 44 3.74 -0.16 0.59
C LEU A 44 5.01 0.53 0.07
N ILE A 45 5.45 0.17 -1.13
CA ILE A 45 6.58 0.80 -1.83
C ILE A 45 6.35 2.31 -1.97
N ASN A 46 5.17 2.76 -2.42
CA ASN A 46 4.85 4.19 -2.50
C ASN A 46 4.79 4.88 -1.13
N GLY A 47 4.37 4.16 -0.09
CA GLY A 47 4.33 4.65 1.29
C GLY A 47 5.72 4.87 1.88
N PHE A 48 6.68 4.01 1.53
CA PHE A 48 8.09 4.10 1.93
C PHE A 48 8.89 5.07 1.04
N LEU A 49 8.60 5.11 -0.26
CA LEU A 49 9.24 6.02 -1.24
C LEU A 49 8.70 7.45 -1.18
N LYS A 50 7.81 7.79 -0.24
CA LYS A 50 7.45 9.18 0.01
C LYS A 50 8.72 9.96 0.37
N LYS A 51 9.28 10.62 -0.64
CA LYS A 51 10.25 11.71 -0.49
C LYS A 51 9.68 12.69 0.53
N PRO A 52 10.53 13.30 1.38
CA PRO A 52 10.09 14.36 2.27
C PRO A 52 9.34 15.40 1.43
N GLN A 53 8.06 15.64 1.77
CA GLN A 53 7.33 16.78 1.24
C GLN A 53 8.15 18.02 1.58
N PRO A 54 8.59 18.85 0.60
CA PRO A 54 9.09 20.15 0.95
C PRO A 54 8.00 20.89 1.74
N PRO A 55 8.33 21.62 2.81
CA PRO A 55 7.35 22.32 3.64
C PRO A 55 6.48 23.22 2.78
N GLN A 56 5.16 23.02 2.81
CA GLN A 56 4.20 23.71 1.95
C GLN A 56 3.78 25.08 2.49
N ASN A 57 4.61 25.73 3.33
CA ASN A 57 4.29 27.04 3.91
C ASN A 57 5.55 27.92 3.96
N GLN A 58 5.75 28.76 2.94
CA GLN A 58 6.41 30.08 3.08
C GLN A 58 6.32 30.98 1.82
N GLN A 59 5.27 30.86 1.01
CA GLN A 59 4.93 31.90 0.01
C GLN A 59 3.54 32.44 0.34
N GLY A 60 3.48 33.66 0.86
CA GLY A 60 2.23 34.39 1.05
C GLY A 60 2.19 35.41 2.20
N GLY A 61 3.21 35.44 3.07
CA GLY A 61 3.42 36.58 3.97
C GLY A 61 4.25 37.65 3.29
N GLN A 62 3.64 38.49 2.44
CA GLN A 62 4.17 39.83 2.19
C GLN A 62 3.08 40.81 2.58
N GLN A 63 3.40 41.55 3.64
CA GLN A 63 2.74 42.76 4.10
C GLN A 63 2.87 43.86 3.05
#